data_AF-A0A2E2KWM3-F1
#
_entry.id   AF-A0A2E2KWM3-F1
#
_cell.length_a   1.000
_cell.length_b   1.000
_cell.length_c   1.000
_cell.angle_alpha   90.00
_cell.angle_beta   90.00
_cell.angle_gamma   90.00
#
_symmetry.space_group_name_H-M   'P 1'
#
loop_
_entity.id
_entity.type
_entity.pdbx_description
1 polymer ?
#
loop_
_entity_poly.entity_id
_entity_poly.type
_entity_poly.pdbx_seq_one_letter_code
_entity_poly.pdbx_strand_id
1 'polypeptide(L)' 'MLNNIGLPGLLLIAVVVLVLFGRGKISSIMGEVGKGITSFKKGMNDGAKELEEDQSGETAKDVTPELEPETDKTKA' A
#
# COMPACT_ATOMS: atom_id res chain seq x y z
N MET A 1 -31.63 6.93 -24.55
CA MET A 1 -31.90 8.14 -23.74
C MET A 1 -31.44 8.05 -22.28
N LEU A 2 -30.77 6.96 -21.85
CA LEU A 2 -30.32 6.76 -20.46
C LEU A 2 -28.83 7.11 -20.21
N ASN A 3 -28.09 7.42 -21.28
CA ASN A 3 -26.65 7.68 -21.23
C ASN A 3 -26.27 9.04 -20.59
N ASN A 4 -27.29 9.86 -20.26
CA ASN A 4 -27.12 11.16 -19.61
C ASN A 4 -27.33 11.11 -18.08
N ILE A 5 -27.60 9.94 -17.49
CA ILE A 5 -27.90 9.83 -16.05
C ILE A 5 -26.65 9.50 -15.21
N GLY A 6 -25.60 8.91 -15.79
CA GLY A 6 -24.40 8.53 -15.04
C GLY A 6 -23.65 9.72 -14.45
N LEU A 7 -22.81 10.37 -15.26
CA LEU A 7 -22.00 11.51 -14.82
C LEU A 7 -22.85 12.76 -14.48
N PRO A 8 -23.83 13.16 -15.32
CA PRO A 8 -24.64 14.36 -15.04
C PRO A 8 -25.58 14.18 -13.83
N GLY A 9 -26.12 12.98 -13.61
CA GLY A 9 -26.98 12.69 -12.46
C GLY A 9 -26.21 12.72 -11.14
N LEU A 10 -24.99 12.18 -11.12
CA LEU A 10 -24.12 12.24 -9.94
C LEU A 10 -23.74 13.69 -9.59
N LEU A 11 -23.49 14.54 -10.59
CA LEU A 11 -23.25 15.97 -10.37
C LEU A 11 -24.45 16.67 -9.74
N LEU A 12 -25.67 16.37 -10.21
CA LEU A 12 -26.89 16.95 -9.63
C LEU A 12 -27.04 16.55 -8.16
N ILE A 13 -26.83 15.27 -7.83
CA ILE A 13 -26.87 14.78 -6.44
C ILE A 13 -25.80 15.49 -5.60
N ALA A 14 -24.57 15.62 -6.12
CA ALA A 14 -23.48 16.31 -5.41
C ALA A 14 -23.83 17.77 -5.11
N VAL A 15 -24.48 18.49 -6.04
CA VAL A 15 -24.95 19.87 -5.82
C VAL A 15 -26.04 19.92 -4.74
N VAL A 16 -27.02 19.02 -4.78
CA VAL A 16 -28.08 18.95 -3.77
C VAL A 16 -27.50 18.71 -2.37
N VAL A 17 -26.59 17.75 -2.24
CA VAL A 17 -25.88 17.46 -0.98
C VAL A 17 -25.07 18.67 -0.53
N LEU A 18 -24.37 19.34 -1.44
CA LEU A 18 -23.59 20.55 -1.13
C LEU A 18 -24.48 21.69 -0.60
N VAL A 19 -25.69 21.86 -1.13
CA VAL A 19 -26.64 22.88 -0.67
C VAL A 19 -27.19 22.54 0.72
N LEU A 20 -27.55 21.27 0.97
CA LEU A 20 -28.11 20.83 2.25
C LEU A 20 -27.09 20.86 3.40
N PHE A 21 -25.87 20.41 3.13
CA PHE A 21 -24.82 20.30 4.16
C PHE A 21 -23.91 21.54 4.20
N GLY A 22 -23.86 22.32 3.12
CA GLY A 22 -23.02 23.50 2.98
C GLY A 22 -21.53 23.15 2.76
N ARG A 23 -20.83 24.02 2.01
CA ARG A 23 -19.38 23.87 1.73
C ARG A 23 -18.50 23.74 2.97
N GLY A 24 -18.87 24.40 4.07
CA GLY A 24 -18.07 24.42 5.31
C GLY A 24 -18.01 23.07 6.01
N LYS A 25 -19.16 22.39 6.17
CA LYS A 25 -19.21 21.11 6.89
C LYS A 25 -18.56 19.98 6.09
N ILE A 26 -18.80 19.94 4.78
CA ILE A 26 -18.20 18.96 3.88
C ILE A 26 -16.67 19.11 3.83
N SER A 27 -16.15 20.35 3.75
CA SER A 27 -14.70 20.59 3.73
C SER A 27 -14.01 20.17 5.02
N SER A 28 -14.64 20.38 6.18
CA SER A 28 -14.09 19.96 7.48
C SER A 28 -13.99 18.44 7.57
N ILE A 29 -15.08 17.73 7.21
CA ILE A 29 -15.15 16.27 7.25
C ILE A 29 -14.17 15.66 6.24
N MET A 30 -14.10 16.19 5.01
CA MET A 30 -13.14 15.72 4.01
C MET A 30 -11.69 15.95 4.43
N GLY A 31 -11.39 17.01 5.19
CA GLY A 31 -10.07 17.24 5.77
C GLY A 31 -9.68 16.17 6.80
N GLU A 32 -10.59 15.82 7.71
CA GLU A 32 -10.36 14.79 8.73
C GLU A 32 -10.27 13.38 8.12
N VAL A 33 -11.19 13.05 7.22
CA VAL A 33 -11.18 11.78 6.47
C VAL A 33 -9.94 11.67 5.58
N GLY A 34 -9.55 12.74 4.90
CA GLY A 34 -8.37 12.78 4.05
C GLY A 34 -7.07 12.54 4.81
N LYS A 35 -6.95 13.08 6.02
CA LYS A 35 -5.82 12.78 6.93
C LYS A 35 -5.81 11.30 7.32
N GLY A 36 -6.96 10.74 7.68
CA GLY A 36 -7.09 9.31 8.01
C GLY A 36 -6.66 8.38 6.86
N ILE A 37 -7.15 8.66 5.65
CA ILE A 37 -6.78 7.89 4.44
C ILE A 37 -5.29 8.06 4.14
N THR A 38 -4.72 9.25 4.32
CA THR A 38 -3.29 9.52 4.08
C THR A 38 -2.41 8.74 5.05
N SER A 39 -2.74 8.75 6.35
CA SER A 39 -2.02 7.98 7.37
C SER A 39 -2.16 6.48 7.16
N PHE A 40 -3.35 6.01 6.76
CA PHE A 40 -3.58 4.61 6.40
C PHE A 40 -2.74 4.19 5.19
N LYS A 41 -2.74 4.99 4.13
CA LYS A 41 -1.92 4.75 2.94
C LYS A 41 -0.43 4.75 3.27
N LYS A 42 0.02 5.69 4.10
CA LYS A 42 1.41 5.77 4.55
C LYS A 42 1.79 4.53 5.35
N GLY A 43 1.00 4.13 6.35
CA GLY A 43 1.27 2.91 7.14
C GLY A 43 1.28 1.64 6.29
N MET A 44 0.42 1.53 5.28
CA MET A 44 0.42 0.38 4.36
C MET A 44 1.64 0.38 3.42
N ASN A 45 2.07 1.55 2.94
CA ASN A 45 3.28 1.66 2.14
C ASN A 45 4.55 1.43 2.95
N ASP A 46 4.63 1.96 4.17
CA ASP A 46 5.79 1.79 5.06
C ASP A 46 5.92 0.30 5.45
N GLY A 47 4.81 -0.38 5.77
CA GLY A 47 4.83 -1.83 6.02
C GLY A 47 5.18 -2.66 4.78
N ALA A 48 4.75 -2.26 3.58
CA ALA A 48 5.17 -2.92 2.34
C ALA A 48 6.67 -2.72 2.06
N LYS A 49 7.21 -1.54 2.41
CA LYS A 49 8.62 -1.18 2.20
C LYS A 49 9.54 -1.85 3.21
N GLU A 50 9.09 -2.03 4.45
CA GLU A 50 9.81 -2.79 5.50
C GLU A 50 9.96 -4.27 5.08
N LEU A 51 8.93 -4.86 4.47
CA LEU A 51 8.97 -6.22 3.93
C LEU A 51 9.90 -6.38 2.70
N GLU A 52 10.17 -5.30 1.96
CA GLU A 52 11.09 -5.28 0.81
C GLU A 52 12.54 -4.93 1.23
N GLU A 53 12.72 -4.06 2.23
CA GLU A 53 14.03 -3.68 2.78
C GLU A 53 14.65 -4.82 3.61
N ASP A 54 13.85 -5.62 4.32
CA ASP A 54 14.30 -6.85 4.99
C ASP A 54 14.80 -7.95 4.02
N GLN A 55 14.42 -7.88 2.73
CA GLN A 55 14.94 -8.80 1.69
C GLN A 55 16.23 -8.31 1.03
N SER A 56 16.64 -7.05 1.26
CA SER A 56 17.86 -6.47 0.67
C SER A 56 18.98 -6.21 1.67
N GLY A 57 18.77 -6.58 2.95
CA GLY A 57 19.60 -6.18 4.08
C GLY A 57 20.34 -7.28 4.84
N GLU A 58 20.37 -8.53 4.38
CA GLU A 58 21.21 -9.56 5.00
C GLU A 58 22.01 -10.30 3.93
N THR A 59 23.30 -9.95 3.86
CA THR A 59 24.34 -10.89 3.47
C THR A 59 24.01 -12.24 4.08
N ALA A 60 23.54 -13.19 3.27
CA ALA A 60 23.48 -14.58 3.65
C ALA A 60 24.86 -14.96 4.17
N LYS A 61 25.02 -15.00 5.49
CA LYS A 61 26.18 -15.64 6.11
C LYS A 61 25.99 -17.10 5.81
N ASP A 62 26.64 -17.55 4.75
CA ASP A 62 26.82 -18.98 4.49
C ASP A 62 27.55 -19.57 5.70
N VAL A 63 26.76 -20.21 6.56
CA VAL A 63 27.23 -20.99 7.73
C VAL A 63 27.15 -22.48 7.42
N THR A 64 27.27 -22.85 6.14
CA THR A 64 27.51 -24.25 5.77
C THR A 64 28.96 -24.57 6.15
N PRO A 65 29.22 -25.40 7.18
CA PRO A 65 30.58 -25.91 7.36
C PRO A 65 30.96 -26.65 6.07
N GLU A 66 32.10 -26.29 5.51
CA GLU A 66 32.75 -27.02 4.42
C GLU A 66 32.91 -28.48 4.86
N LEU A 67 31.96 -29.32 4.45
CA LEU A 67 32.14 -30.76 4.48
C LEU A 67 33.20 -31.05 3.44
N GLU A 68 34.45 -31.14 3.91
CA GLU A 68 35.57 -31.70 3.17
C GLU A 68 35.09 -32.98 2.47
N PRO A 69 35.07 -33.07 1.13
CA PRO A 69 35.03 -34.37 0.49
C PRO A 69 36.43 -34.97 0.66
N GLU A 70 36.65 -35.62 1.79
CA GLU A 70 37.67 -36.66 1.93
C GLU A 70 37.28 -37.80 0.96
N THR A 71 37.62 -37.64 -0.32
CA THR A 71 37.73 -38.76 -1.24
C THR A 71 39.18 -39.19 -1.25
N ASP A 72 39.44 -40.07 -0.30
CA ASP A 72 40.64 -40.86 -0.14
C ASP A 72 41.09 -41.44 -1.49
N LYS A 73 42.36 -41.17 -1.79
CA LYS A 73 43.11 -41.81 -2.86
C LYS A 73 43.45 -43.23 -2.41
N THR A 74 42.50 -44.16 -2.47
CA THR A 74 42.80 -45.60 -2.41
C THR A 74 42.70 -46.24 -3.79
N LYS A 75 43.82 -46.07 -4.51
CA LYS A 75 44.49 -47.05 -5.36
C LYS A 75 44.02 -48.50 -5.16
N ALA A 76 43.39 -49.06 -6.19
CA ALA A 76 43.40 -50.50 -6.53
C ALA A 76 43.32 -50.63 -8.05
#